data_AF-A0AAD9NHW8-F1
#
_entry.id   AF-A0AAD9NHW8-F1
#
_cell.length_a   1.000
_cell.length_b   1.000
_cell.length_c   1.000
_cell.angle_alpha   90.00
_cell.angle_beta   90.00
_cell.angle_gamma   90.00
#
_symmetry.space_group_name_H-M   'P 1'
#
loop_
_entity.id
_entity.type
_entity.pdbx_description
1 polymer ?
#
loop_
_entity_poly.entity_id
_entity_poly.type
_entity_poly.pdbx_seq_one_letter_code
_entity_poly.pdbx_strand_id
1 'polypeptide(L)'
;MNVTGCCARCKEIIDWKIKYKKYKPLGQPRKCVRCLQKTVTKAYYVVCESCAKKERICAKCTEKKDIVQEPELTPTEQAARQSQVQQELRFMSERQRRTFHRDVESGQRTDEGEQAEGGSDSEREEEEDEDKEETEGDDSHET
;
A
#
# COMPACT_ATOMS: atom_id res chain seq x y z
N MET A 1 11.17 -2.56 -11.39
CA MET A 1 12.35 -2.52 -10.50
C MET A 1 12.20 -1.28 -9.65
N ASN A 2 11.96 -1.43 -8.35
CA ASN A 2 11.58 -0.33 -7.48
C ASN A 2 12.84 0.25 -6.82
N VAL A 3 13.01 1.57 -6.90
CA VAL A 3 14.16 2.29 -6.35
C VAL A 3 13.81 2.78 -4.95
N THR A 4 14.43 2.21 -3.92
CA THR A 4 14.16 2.52 -2.51
C THR A 4 15.38 3.09 -1.80
N GLY A 5 15.19 3.86 -0.73
CA GLY A 5 16.32 4.38 0.06
C GLY A 5 17.12 5.48 -0.66
N CYS A 6 16.53 6.13 -1.67
CA CYS A 6 17.13 7.24 -2.42
C CYS A 6 16.30 8.52 -2.26
N CYS A 7 16.93 9.68 -2.39
CA CYS A 7 16.20 10.95 -2.49
C CYS A 7 15.46 11.03 -3.84
N ALA A 8 14.41 11.87 -3.92
CA ALA A 8 13.57 12.02 -5.11
C ALA A 8 14.39 12.21 -6.41
N ARG A 9 15.35 13.14 -6.39
CA ARG A 9 16.26 13.38 -7.52
C ARG A 9 17.04 12.12 -7.95
N CYS A 10 17.53 11.33 -7.00
CA CYS A 10 18.26 10.10 -7.33
C CYS A 10 17.33 8.98 -7.80
N LYS A 11 16.10 8.92 -7.28
CA LYS A 11 15.03 8.01 -7.74
C LYS A 11 14.74 8.27 -9.21
N GLU A 12 14.43 9.51 -9.58
CA GLU A 12 14.17 9.91 -10.98
C GLU A 12 15.32 9.57 -11.93
N ILE A 13 16.57 9.81 -11.53
CA ILE A 13 17.74 9.49 -12.37
C ILE A 13 17.84 7.97 -12.62
N ILE A 14 17.58 7.15 -11.60
CA ILE A 14 17.64 5.69 -11.74
C ILE A 14 16.44 5.21 -12.55
N ASP A 15 15.24 5.71 -12.27
CA ASP A 15 14.01 5.37 -12.99
C ASP A 15 14.11 5.73 -14.47
N TRP A 16 14.68 6.89 -14.80
CA TRP A 16 14.97 7.25 -16.18
C TRP A 16 15.92 6.23 -16.84
N LYS A 17 16.99 5.80 -16.16
CA LYS A 17 17.88 4.76 -16.70
C LYS A 17 17.16 3.44 -16.92
N ILE A 18 16.24 3.06 -16.04
CA ILE A 18 15.42 1.86 -16.19
C ILE A 18 14.48 2.02 -17.40
N LYS A 19 13.73 3.13 -17.46
CA LYS A 19 12.77 3.46 -18.53
C LYS A 19 13.41 3.42 -19.92
N TYR A 20 14.62 3.97 -20.05
CA TYR A 20 15.34 4.04 -21.32
C TYR A 20 16.33 2.89 -21.55
N LYS A 21 16.22 1.78 -20.79
CA LYS A 21 17.09 0.59 -20.91
C LYS A 21 18.60 0.89 -20.81
N LYS A 22 18.97 2.00 -20.15
CA LYS A 22 20.37 2.40 -19.87
C LYS A 22 20.86 1.92 -18.49
N TYR A 23 20.02 1.20 -17.77
CA TYR A 23 20.32 0.65 -16.46
C TYR A 23 21.28 -0.54 -16.56
N LYS A 24 22.42 -0.47 -15.87
CA LYS A 24 23.41 -1.55 -15.78
C LYS A 24 23.35 -2.20 -14.39
N PRO A 25 22.77 -3.41 -14.24
CA PRO A 25 22.75 -4.11 -12.96
C PRO A 25 24.16 -4.51 -12.51
N LEU A 26 24.31 -4.81 -11.22
CA LEU A 26 25.55 -5.36 -10.68
C LEU A 26 25.55 -6.88 -10.83
N GLY A 27 26.65 -7.44 -11.33
CA GLY A 27 26.87 -8.89 -11.31
C GLY A 27 27.37 -9.41 -9.96
N GLN A 28 28.02 -8.55 -9.16
CA GLN A 28 28.53 -8.87 -7.83
C GLN A 28 28.30 -7.72 -6.85
N PRO A 29 28.12 -7.99 -5.54
CA PRO A 29 28.00 -6.95 -4.53
C PRO A 29 29.22 -6.03 -4.46
N ARG A 30 28.98 -4.72 -4.35
CA ARG A 30 30.03 -3.71 -4.19
C ARG A 30 30.30 -3.39 -2.72
N LYS A 31 31.48 -2.84 -2.47
CA LYS A 31 31.89 -2.33 -1.16
C LYS A 31 31.08 -1.09 -0.79
N CYS A 32 30.47 -1.11 0.39
CA CYS A 32 29.78 0.04 0.96
C CYS A 32 30.76 1.09 1.44
N VAL A 33 30.49 2.38 1.21
CA VAL A 33 31.32 3.49 1.70
C VAL A 33 31.29 3.64 3.23
N ARG A 34 30.22 3.17 3.89
CA ARG A 34 30.01 3.31 5.35
C ARG A 34 30.59 2.15 6.14
N CYS A 35 30.08 0.94 5.91
CA CYS A 35 30.55 -0.25 6.66
C CYS A 35 31.76 -0.95 6.03
N LEU A 36 32.20 -0.53 4.84
CA LEU A 36 33.34 -1.11 4.12
C LEU A 36 33.20 -2.61 3.78
N GLN A 37 32.01 -3.19 3.94
CA GLN A 37 31.71 -4.57 3.56
C GLN A 37 31.10 -4.62 2.16
N LYS A 38 31.21 -5.78 1.48
CA LYS A 38 30.63 -6.02 0.15
C LYS A 38 29.12 -6.32 0.25
N THR A 39 28.34 -5.34 0.69
CA THR A 39 26.91 -5.50 0.99
C THR A 39 26.00 -4.71 0.05
N VAL A 40 26.57 -3.94 -0.89
CA VAL A 40 25.78 -3.14 -1.84
C VAL A 40 25.37 -4.02 -3.02
N THR A 41 24.11 -4.45 -3.04
CA THR A 41 23.54 -5.32 -4.08
C THR A 41 22.89 -4.54 -5.22
N LYS A 42 22.35 -3.35 -4.95
CA LYS A 42 21.67 -2.49 -5.94
C LYS A 42 22.66 -1.67 -6.76
N ALA A 43 22.46 -1.60 -8.07
CA ALA A 43 23.33 -0.80 -8.94
C ALA A 43 23.15 0.69 -8.70
N TYR A 44 24.22 1.46 -8.92
CA TYR A 44 24.30 2.90 -8.67
C TYR A 44 24.23 3.32 -7.19
N TYR A 45 24.13 2.36 -6.26
CA TYR A 45 24.18 2.65 -4.83
C TYR A 45 25.65 2.65 -4.40
N VAL A 46 25.99 3.54 -3.47
CA VAL A 46 27.33 3.65 -2.85
C VAL A 46 27.30 3.27 -1.38
N VAL A 47 26.11 3.31 -0.77
CA VAL A 47 25.86 2.92 0.62
C VAL A 47 24.92 1.73 0.67
N CYS A 48 25.17 0.82 1.61
CA CYS A 48 24.33 -0.35 1.87
C CYS A 48 22.97 0.05 2.45
N GLU A 49 21.92 -0.75 2.27
CA GLU A 49 20.59 -0.40 2.79
C GLU A 49 20.55 -0.24 4.30
N SER A 50 21.23 -1.14 5.04
CA SER A 50 21.29 -1.05 6.50
C SER A 50 22.01 0.22 6.96
N CYS A 51 23.06 0.63 6.24
CA CYS A 51 23.82 1.84 6.49
C CYS A 51 22.98 3.09 6.19
N ALA A 52 22.27 3.10 5.06
CA ALA A 52 21.40 4.19 4.65
C ALA A 52 20.23 4.40 5.63
N LYS A 53 19.64 3.31 6.14
CA LYS A 53 18.60 3.35 7.17
C LYS A 53 19.11 3.89 8.51
N LYS A 54 20.29 3.45 8.95
CA LYS A 54 20.91 3.88 10.23
C LYS A 54 21.24 5.37 10.24
N GLU A 55 21.84 5.88 9.17
CA GLU A 55 22.28 7.28 9.09
C GLU A 55 21.26 8.23 8.45
N ARG A 56 20.12 7.71 7.97
CA ARG A 56 19.10 8.43 7.19
C ARG A 56 19.72 9.28 6.06
N ILE A 57 20.55 8.63 5.26
CA ILE A 57 21.18 9.21 4.07
C ILE A 57 20.73 8.52 2.79
N CYS A 58 20.76 9.24 1.68
CA CYS A 58 20.50 8.66 0.37
C CYS A 58 21.55 7.58 0.02
N ALA A 59 21.11 6.39 -0.38
CA ALA A 59 22.00 5.28 -0.73
C ALA A 59 22.88 5.54 -1.96
N LYS A 60 22.55 6.54 -2.80
CA LYS A 60 23.29 6.92 -4.01
C LYS A 60 24.19 8.14 -3.83
N CYS A 61 23.68 9.27 -3.34
CA CYS A 61 24.46 10.51 -3.19
C CYS A 61 25.02 10.73 -1.79
N THR A 62 24.63 9.93 -0.79
CA THR A 62 25.11 10.05 0.60
C THR A 62 24.66 11.35 1.31
N GLU A 63 23.81 12.16 0.67
CA GLU A 63 23.26 13.37 1.27
C GLU A 63 22.10 13.02 2.22
N LYS A 64 22.00 13.77 3.32
CA LYS A 64 20.84 13.79 4.23
C LYS A 64 19.73 14.60 3.58
N LYS A 65 18.97 13.97 2.69
CA LYS A 65 17.75 14.52 2.07
C LYS A 65 16.60 13.61 2.41
N ASP A 66 15.37 14.11 2.29
CA ASP A 66 14.17 13.29 2.46
C ASP A 66 14.27 12.05 1.57
N ILE A 67 14.42 10.91 2.24
CA ILE A 67 14.47 9.62 1.60
C ILE A 67 13.03 9.28 1.30
N VAL A 68 12.70 9.18 0.01
CA VAL A 68 11.39 8.68 -0.41
C VAL A 68 11.37 7.19 -0.09
N GLN A 69 10.97 6.84 1.13
CA GLN A 69 10.49 5.51 1.44
C GLN A 69 8.99 5.59 1.28
N GLU A 70 8.45 5.04 0.20
CA GLU A 70 7.07 4.55 0.24
C GLU A 70 7.09 3.34 1.16
N PRO A 71 6.43 3.38 2.33
CA PRO A 71 6.16 2.17 3.06
C PRO A 71 5.12 1.40 2.26
N GLU A 72 5.57 0.40 1.49
CA GLU A 72 4.60 -0.59 1.01
C GLU A 72 4.09 -1.33 2.24
N LEU A 73 2.77 -1.21 2.49
CA LEU A 73 2.11 -1.93 3.57
C LEU A 73 2.45 -3.41 3.41
N THR A 74 2.80 -4.10 4.50
CA THR A 74 3.04 -5.54 4.45
C THR A 74 1.80 -6.25 3.89
N PRO A 75 1.93 -7.42 3.25
CA PRO A 75 0.77 -8.15 2.71
C PRO A 75 -0.29 -8.43 3.78
N THR A 76 0.12 -8.58 5.04
CA THR A 76 -0.78 -8.71 6.19
C THR A 76 -1.54 -7.41 6.47
N GLU A 77 -0.86 -6.26 6.44
CA GLU A 77 -1.50 -4.95 6.65
C GLU A 77 -2.41 -4.57 5.47
N GLN A 78 -2.07 -4.93 4.24
CA GLN A 78 -2.94 -4.75 3.08
C GLN A 78 -4.24 -5.54 3.21
N ALA A 79 -4.15 -6.81 3.63
CA ALA A 79 -5.33 -7.65 3.85
C ALA A 79 -6.20 -7.13 4.99
N ALA A 80 -5.59 -6.68 6.09
CA ALA A 80 -6.31 -6.05 7.21
C ALA A 80 -7.05 -4.80 6.75
N ARG A 81 -6.39 -3.93 5.98
CA ARG A 81 -6.99 -2.71 5.42
C ARG A 81 -8.16 -3.02 4.48
N GLN A 82 -8.00 -3.99 3.58
CA GLN A 82 -9.07 -4.44 2.70
C GLN A 82 -10.26 -5.01 3.47
N SER A 83 -9.99 -5.78 4.54
CA SER A 83 -11.04 -6.32 5.41
C SER A 83 -11.81 -5.22 6.14
N GLN A 84 -11.11 -4.17 6.59
CA GLN A 84 -11.71 -3.01 7.25
C GLN A 84 -12.61 -2.22 6.30
N VAL A 85 -12.12 -1.92 5.09
CA VAL A 85 -12.93 -1.26 4.05
C VAL A 85 -14.15 -2.12 3.69
N GLN A 86 -13.98 -3.44 3.57
CA GLN A 86 -15.11 -4.34 3.31
C GLN A 86 -16.13 -4.32 4.45
N GLN A 87 -15.68 -4.30 5.70
CA GLN A 87 -16.55 -4.21 6.86
C GLN A 87 -17.33 -2.90 6.89
N GLU A 88 -16.67 -1.76 6.64
CA GLU A 88 -17.33 -0.46 6.51
C GLU A 88 -18.40 -0.46 5.40
N LEU A 89 -18.09 -1.04 4.23
CA LEU A 89 -19.04 -1.15 3.12
C LEU A 89 -20.25 -2.05 3.44
N ARG A 90 -20.14 -2.97 4.39
CA ARG A 90 -21.27 -3.80 4.84
C ARG A 90 -22.27 -2.99 5.66
N PHE A 91 -21.80 -2.05 6.47
CA PHE A 91 -22.65 -1.19 7.31
C PHE A 91 -23.20 0.04 6.60
N MET A 92 -22.73 0.34 5.38
CA MET A 92 -23.26 1.41 4.54
C MET A 92 -24.44 0.95 3.67
N SER A 93 -25.35 1.88 3.38
CA SER A 93 -26.46 1.65 2.45
C SER A 93 -25.97 1.33 1.03
N GLU A 94 -26.83 0.68 0.25
CA GLU A 94 -26.56 0.29 -1.14
C GLU A 94 -26.16 1.51 -2.01
N ARG A 95 -26.85 2.64 -1.80
CA ARG A 95 -26.53 3.92 -2.43
C ARG A 95 -25.10 4.38 -2.13
N GLN A 96 -24.70 4.35 -0.85
CA GLN A 96 -23.36 4.75 -0.42
C GLN A 96 -22.27 3.79 -0.92
N ARG A 97 -22.59 2.49 -1.02
CA ARG A 97 -21.68 1.49 -1.60
C ARG A 97 -21.45 1.75 -3.10
N ARG A 98 -22.51 2.06 -3.85
CA ARG A 98 -22.39 2.41 -5.28
C ARG A 98 -21.58 3.69 -5.50
N THR A 99 -21.80 4.72 -4.68
CA THR A 99 -21.00 5.96 -4.76
C THR A 99 -19.55 5.68 -4.45
N PHE A 100 -19.27 4.93 -3.38
CA PHE A 100 -17.90 4.52 -3.03
C PHE A 100 -17.17 3.86 -4.21
N HIS A 101 -17.78 2.87 -4.85
CA HIS A 101 -17.18 2.17 -5.99
C HIS A 101 -16.91 3.10 -7.17
N ARG A 102 -17.86 4.00 -7.49
CA ARG A 102 -17.71 4.98 -8.56
C ARG A 102 -16.59 5.99 -8.27
N ASP A 103 -16.49 6.45 -7.03
CA ASP A 103 -15.51 7.46 -6.62
C ASP A 103 -14.08 6.85 -6.62
N VAL A 104 -13.96 5.56 -6.30
CA VAL A 104 -12.71 4.80 -6.44
C VAL A 104 -12.34 4.59 -7.91
N GLU A 105 -13.31 4.18 -8.75
CA GLU A 105 -13.07 3.93 -10.18
C GLU A 105 -12.69 5.22 -10.94
N SER A 106 -13.26 6.36 -10.53
CA SER A 106 -12.96 7.67 -11.11
C SER A 106 -11.71 8.34 -10.54
N GLY A 107 -11.05 7.72 -9.54
CA GLY A 107 -9.84 8.26 -8.91
C GLY A 107 -10.07 9.48 -8.02
N GLN A 108 -11.32 9.79 -7.66
CA GLN A 108 -11.66 10.85 -6.70
C GLN A 108 -11.39 10.45 -5.26
N ARG A 109 -11.18 9.16 -4.98
CA ARG A 109 -10.74 8.65 -3.68
C ARG A 109 -9.42 7.89 -3.82
N THR A 110 -8.34 8.47 -3.29
CA THR A 110 -7.06 7.78 -3.13
C THR A 110 -7.00 7.10 -1.77
N ASP A 111 -6.37 5.92 -1.71
CA ASP A 111 -6.19 5.07 -0.51
C ASP A 111 -5.25 5.70 0.54
N GLU A 112 -5.17 7.02 0.63
CA GLU A 112 -4.36 7.74 1.62
C GLU A 112 -5.25 8.80 2.25
N GLY A 113 -5.96 8.38 3.31
CA GLY A 113 -6.73 9.16 4.26
C GLY A 113 -7.11 10.59 3.88
N GLU A 114 -8.33 10.76 3.37
CA GLU A 114 -9.01 12.06 3.34
C GLU A 114 -10.31 11.96 4.14
N GLN A 115 -10.32 12.57 5.32
CA GLN A 115 -11.53 12.88 6.07
C GLN A 115 -12.24 14.02 5.32
N ALA A 116 -13.19 13.66 4.46
CA ALA A 116 -14.13 14.63 3.92
C ALA A 116 -15.26 14.83 4.93
N GLU A 117 -15.12 15.86 5.75
CA GLU A 117 -16.18 16.39 6.59
C GLU A 117 -17.15 17.18 5.69
N GLY A 118 -18.43 16.76 5.64
CA GLY A 118 -19.45 17.52 4.91
C GLY A 118 -20.78 16.79 4.68
N GLY A 119 -21.70 16.91 5.64
CA GLY A 119 -23.15 17.01 5.35
C GLY A 119 -24.06 15.87 5.81
N SER A 120 -24.61 16.03 7.03
CA SER A 120 -25.89 15.49 7.56
C SER A 120 -27.05 15.75 6.57
N ASP A 121 -28.09 14.92 6.44
CA ASP A 121 -29.08 14.57 7.48
C ASP A 121 -30.00 13.41 7.02
N SER A 122 -30.71 12.86 8.01
CA SER A 122 -31.98 12.13 7.96
C SER A 122 -31.98 10.61 8.18
N GLU A 123 -32.35 10.33 9.44
CA GLU A 123 -33.35 9.35 9.87
C GLU A 123 -32.85 7.92 10.15
N ARG A 124 -32.56 7.73 11.45
CA ARG A 124 -32.51 6.48 12.18
C ARG A 124 -33.90 5.87 12.20
N GLU A 125 -34.10 4.79 11.45
CA GLU A 125 -35.14 3.81 11.73
C GLU A 125 -34.46 2.59 12.35
N GLU A 126 -34.79 2.35 13.62
CA GLU A 126 -34.47 1.11 14.31
C GLU A 126 -35.47 0.07 13.83
N GLU A 127 -35.06 -0.76 12.87
CA GLU A 127 -35.80 -1.96 12.52
C GLU A 127 -35.18 -3.11 13.34
N GLU A 128 -35.82 -3.43 14.46
CA GLU A 128 -35.66 -4.72 15.13
C GLU A 128 -36.19 -5.80 14.17
N ASP A 129 -35.31 -6.46 13.42
CA ASP A 129 -35.71 -7.67 12.70
C ASP A 129 -35.49 -8.90 13.58
N GLU A 130 -36.64 -9.40 14.00
CA GLU A 130 -36.92 -10.52 14.87
C GLU A 130 -36.30 -11.82 14.32
N ASP A 131 -35.54 -12.47 15.20
CA ASP A 131 -34.95 -13.78 15.01
C ASP A 131 -36.02 -14.82 14.64
N LYS A 132 -35.96 -15.37 13.43
CA LYS A 132 -36.64 -16.62 13.06
C LYS A 132 -35.64 -17.69 12.69
N GLU A 133 -35.18 -18.35 13.74
CA GLU A 133 -34.87 -19.78 13.74
C GLU A 133 -36.06 -20.56 13.12
N GLU A 134 -35.86 -21.20 11.97
CA GLU A 134 -36.68 -22.34 11.56
C GLU A 134 -35.80 -23.60 11.55
N THR A 135 -35.98 -24.37 12.63
CA THR A 135 -35.46 -25.70 12.85
C THR A 135 -36.16 -26.73 11.93
N GLU A 136 -35.35 -27.49 11.20
CA GLU A 136 -35.37 -28.94 10.93
C GLU A 136 -36.70 -29.75 10.78
N GLY A 137 -36.74 -30.63 9.75
CA GLY A 137 -37.60 -31.83 9.65
C GLY A 137 -37.98 -32.16 8.19
N ASP A 138 -37.25 -33.03 7.49
CA ASP A 138 -37.49 -34.48 7.30
C ASP A 138 -38.90 -34.84 6.80
N ASP A 139 -39.02 -35.38 5.57
CA ASP A 139 -39.75 -36.63 5.29
C ASP A 139 -39.62 -37.07 3.80
N SER A 140 -38.89 -38.17 3.62
CA SER A 140 -39.20 -39.38 2.83
C SER A 140 -39.95 -39.36 1.47
N HIS A 141 -39.26 -39.93 0.48
CA HIS A 141 -39.60 -41.12 -0.34
C HIS A 141 -40.66 -41.14 -1.50
N GLU A 142 -40.37 -42.08 -2.42
CA GLU A 142 -41.10 -42.66 -3.57
C GLU A 142 -41.07 -41.89 -4.91
N THR A 143 -40.79 -42.47 -6.07
CA THR A 143 -40.93 -43.86 -6.57
C THR A 143 -39.74 -44.27 -7.46
#